data_AF-A0A225VBP3-F1
#
_entry.id   AF-A0A225VBP3-F1
#
_cell.length_a   1.000
_cell.length_b   1.000
_cell.length_c   1.000
_cell.angle_alpha   90.00
_cell.angle_beta   90.00
_cell.angle_gamma   90.00
#
_symmetry.space_group_name_H-M   'P 1'
#
loop_
_entity.id
_entity.type
_entity.pdbx_description
1 polymer ?
#
loop_
_entity_poly.entity_id
_entity_poly.type
_entity_poly.pdbx_seq_one_letter_code
_entity_poly.pdbx_strand_id
1 'polypeptide(L)'
;MLVDAIHNTNEFRYKLFSFMIHDVYGHENLLRRENTNVGVVDPVMCHLHDRESKLHHISQGGAFNFRVTPLHNASNDIVVLAMHVDGNHWCGIVFDFRVDFKSITIFDPLQAGKSKFYDMCENMLQDLFEEKYDTMQLKKETKYRQPDVANCG
;
A
#
# COMPACT_ATOMS: atom_id res chain seq x y z
N MET A 1 5.81 27.65 0.75
CA MET A 1 7.19 27.35 1.23
C MET A 1 7.02 26.58 2.54
N LEU A 2 6.87 25.26 2.46
CA LEU A 2 6.63 24.38 3.62
C LEU A 2 7.45 23.10 3.43
N VAL A 3 8.75 23.27 3.14
CA VAL A 3 9.67 22.16 2.80
C VAL A 3 10.69 21.89 3.91
N ASP A 4 10.72 22.69 4.98
CA ASP A 4 11.94 22.81 5.80
C ASP A 4 11.87 22.26 7.23
N ALA A 5 10.88 21.44 7.59
CA ALA A 5 10.71 21.06 8.99
C ALA A 5 11.08 19.62 9.39
N ILE A 6 11.41 18.68 8.48
CA ILE A 6 11.61 17.28 8.93
C ILE A 6 12.93 16.62 8.55
N HIS A 7 13.76 17.09 7.59
CA HIS A 7 14.93 16.27 7.22
C HIS A 7 16.21 17.06 6.92
N ASN A 8 16.98 17.33 7.98
CA ASN A 8 18.41 17.61 7.88
C ASN A 8 19.24 16.31 7.89
N THR A 9 18.83 15.31 7.10
CA THR A 9 19.61 14.10 6.83
C THR A 9 19.84 14.01 5.32
N ASN A 10 21.04 14.39 4.90
CA ASN A 10 21.48 14.47 3.50
C ASN A 10 21.68 13.06 2.86
N GLU A 11 20.92 12.06 3.28
CA GLU A 11 21.00 10.71 2.75
C GLU A 11 20.21 10.58 1.44
N PHE A 12 20.88 10.10 0.40
CA PHE A 12 20.34 9.93 -0.96
C PHE A 12 19.04 9.12 -0.99
N ARG A 13 18.86 8.18 -0.04
CA ARG A 13 17.66 7.34 0.11
C ARG A 13 16.41 8.16 0.40
N TYR A 14 16.49 9.22 1.20
CA TYR A 14 15.33 10.06 1.51
C TYR A 14 14.91 10.97 0.34
N LYS A 15 15.85 11.37 -0.50
CA LYS A 15 15.55 12.15 -1.72
C LYS A 15 14.89 11.28 -2.80
N LEU A 16 15.38 10.05 -2.99
CA LEU A 16 14.77 9.07 -3.90
C LEU A 16 13.39 8.63 -3.39
N PHE A 17 13.27 8.43 -2.07
CA PHE A 17 12.00 8.17 -1.39
C PHE A 17 11.00 9.31 -1.61
N SER A 18 11.39 10.57 -1.39
CA SER A 18 10.53 11.73 -1.65
C SER A 18 10.09 11.79 -3.11
N PHE A 19 10.97 11.52 -4.09
CA PHE A 19 10.60 11.50 -5.51
C PHE A 19 9.57 10.42 -5.86
N MET A 20 9.80 9.17 -5.43
CA MET A 20 8.86 8.07 -5.65
C MET A 20 7.52 8.32 -4.96
N ILE A 21 7.55 8.85 -3.73
CA ILE A 21 6.36 9.23 -2.97
C ILE A 21 5.59 10.35 -3.68
N HIS A 22 6.27 11.36 -4.23
CA HIS A 22 5.61 12.42 -5.01
C HIS A 22 4.96 11.89 -6.29
N ASP A 23 5.60 10.92 -6.96
CA ASP A 23 5.05 10.28 -8.16
C ASP A 23 3.83 9.40 -7.80
N VAL A 24 3.97 8.56 -6.76
CA VAL A 24 2.89 7.74 -6.20
C VAL A 24 1.72 8.60 -5.74
N TYR A 25 1.95 9.73 -5.04
CA TYR A 25 0.86 10.65 -4.64
C TYR A 25 0.25 11.40 -5.82
N GLY A 26 1.04 11.73 -6.85
CA GLY A 26 0.53 12.31 -8.09
C GLY A 26 -0.45 11.37 -8.79
N HIS A 27 -0.07 10.09 -8.87
CA HIS A 27 -0.90 9.01 -9.42
C HIS A 27 -2.07 8.63 -8.50
N GLU A 28 -1.90 8.67 -7.17
CA GLU A 28 -2.98 8.43 -6.20
C GLU A 28 -4.14 9.41 -6.38
N ASN A 29 -3.83 10.70 -6.55
CA ASN A 29 -4.87 11.72 -6.75
C ASN A 29 -5.65 11.49 -8.05
N LEU A 30 -4.99 11.04 -9.12
CA LEU A 30 -5.65 10.66 -10.37
C LEU A 30 -6.51 9.40 -10.18
N LEU A 31 -5.97 8.35 -9.55
CA LEU A 31 -6.67 7.09 -9.28
C LEU A 31 -7.95 7.32 -8.48
N ARG A 32 -7.89 8.13 -7.41
CA ARG A 32 -9.06 8.47 -6.59
C ARG A 32 -10.10 9.30 -7.36
N ARG A 33 -9.65 10.19 -8.24
CA ARG A 33 -10.55 11.02 -9.06
C ARG A 33 -11.29 10.20 -10.12
N GLU A 34 -10.61 9.21 -10.70
CA GLU A 34 -11.15 8.38 -11.77
C GLU A 34 -11.90 7.14 -11.27
N ASN A 35 -11.66 6.72 -10.01
CA ASN A 35 -12.24 5.51 -9.44
C ASN A 35 -12.83 5.79 -8.05
N THR A 36 -14.11 6.19 -8.01
CA THR A 36 -14.79 6.61 -6.77
C THR A 36 -15.02 5.49 -5.75
N ASN A 37 -14.78 4.23 -6.12
CA ASN A 37 -14.91 3.04 -5.27
C ASN A 37 -13.55 2.43 -4.89
N VAL A 38 -12.44 3.13 -5.14
CA VAL A 38 -11.09 2.68 -4.80
C VAL A 38 -10.55 3.49 -3.62
N GLY A 39 -10.21 2.79 -2.53
CA GLY A 39 -9.46 3.35 -1.43
C GLY A 39 -7.96 3.26 -1.70
N VAL A 40 -7.19 4.27 -1.31
CA VAL A 40 -5.72 4.24 -1.38
C VAL A 40 -5.17 4.44 0.01
N VAL A 41 -4.34 3.51 0.48
CA VAL A 41 -3.62 3.65 1.75
C VAL A 41 -2.34 4.43 1.50
N ASP A 42 -2.14 5.46 2.31
CA ASP A 42 -0.94 6.28 2.25
C ASP A 42 0.32 5.44 2.61
N PRO A 43 1.32 5.36 1.71
CA PRO A 43 2.53 4.56 1.91
C PRO A 43 3.42 5.07 3.06
N VAL A 44 3.21 6.29 3.57
CA VAL A 44 3.91 6.80 4.76
C VAL A 44 3.74 5.86 5.95
N MET A 45 2.64 5.10 6.02
CA MET A 45 2.43 4.10 7.07
C MET A 45 3.57 3.06 7.15
N CYS A 46 4.23 2.71 6.04
CA CYS A 46 5.35 1.76 6.06
C CYS A 46 6.52 2.23 6.93
N HIS A 47 6.66 3.54 7.12
CA HIS A 47 7.78 4.18 7.81
C HIS A 47 7.48 4.57 9.25
N LEU A 48 6.24 4.35 9.72
CA LEU A 48 5.91 4.57 11.13
C LEU A 48 6.52 3.45 11.98
N HIS A 49 6.99 3.83 13.17
CA HIS A 49 7.86 2.98 13.99
C HIS A 49 7.14 1.79 14.64
N ASP A 50 5.87 1.96 15.00
CA ASP A 50 5.10 0.98 15.74
C ASP A 50 3.76 0.68 15.06
N ARG A 51 3.21 -0.49 15.38
CA ARG A 51 1.97 -1.01 14.83
C ARG A 51 0.78 -0.08 15.08
N GLU A 52 0.69 0.53 16.26
CA GLU A 52 -0.43 1.38 16.64
C GLU A 52 -0.45 2.66 15.79
N SER A 53 0.70 3.30 15.61
CA SER A 53 0.88 4.45 14.72
C SER A 53 0.48 4.12 13.28
N LYS A 54 0.84 2.93 12.77
CA LYS A 54 0.44 2.45 11.43
C LYS A 54 -1.08 2.35 11.31
N LEU A 55 -1.72 1.64 12.24
CA LEU A 55 -3.16 1.45 12.25
C LEU A 55 -3.92 2.77 12.43
N HIS A 56 -3.44 3.65 13.30
CA HIS A 56 -4.01 4.97 13.50
C HIS A 56 -3.96 5.79 12.21
N HIS A 57 -2.82 5.81 11.51
CA HIS A 57 -2.67 6.51 10.24
C HIS A 57 -3.60 5.95 9.15
N ILE A 58 -3.66 4.61 9.02
CA ILE A 58 -4.56 3.92 8.08
C ILE A 58 -6.03 4.29 8.35
N SER A 59 -6.44 4.33 9.62
CA SER A 59 -7.80 4.69 10.02
C SER A 59 -8.14 6.15 9.71
N GLN A 60 -7.21 7.09 9.95
CA GLN A 60 -7.40 8.51 9.63
C GLN A 60 -7.48 8.77 8.12
N GLY A 61 -6.70 8.04 7.31
CA GLY A 61 -6.73 8.15 5.85
C GLY A 61 -8.02 7.63 5.21
N GLY A 62 -8.77 6.80 5.93
CA GLY A 62 -10.11 6.37 5.56
C GLY A 62 -10.23 5.45 4.35
N ALA A 63 -9.10 4.89 3.86
CA ALA A 63 -9.08 3.91 2.79
C ALA A 63 -9.96 2.67 3.10
N PHE A 64 -10.02 2.27 4.37
CA PHE A 64 -10.85 1.17 4.87
C PHE A 64 -12.11 1.63 5.60
N ASN A 65 -12.40 2.94 5.65
CA ASN A 65 -13.59 3.44 6.32
C ASN A 65 -14.83 3.00 5.53
N PHE A 66 -15.65 2.14 6.13
CA PHE A 66 -17.01 1.91 5.67
C PHE A 66 -17.79 3.21 5.88
N ARG A 67 -17.97 4.00 4.82
CA ARG A 67 -18.84 5.18 4.89
C ARG A 67 -20.27 4.70 5.04
N VAL A 68 -20.80 4.80 6.26
CA VAL A 68 -22.24 4.76 6.50
C VAL A 68 -22.79 6.13 6.14
N THR A 69 -23.40 6.26 4.95
CA THR A 69 -24.24 7.41 4.64
C THR A 69 -25.71 7.00 4.74
N PRO A 70 -26.65 7.92 5.05
CA PRO A 70 -28.08 7.60 5.16
C PRO A 70 -28.70 7.03 3.88
N LEU A 71 -28.00 7.12 2.74
CA LEU A 71 -28.49 6.65 1.45
C LEU A 71 -27.71 5.45 0.90
N HIS A 72 -26.45 5.21 1.30
CA HIS A 72 -25.62 4.09 0.85
C HIS A 72 -24.56 3.72 1.91
N ASN A 73 -24.41 2.43 2.22
CA ASN A 73 -23.16 1.87 2.75
C ASN A 73 -22.16 1.79 1.59
N ALA A 74 -21.44 2.87 1.30
CA ALA A 74 -20.41 2.85 0.26
C ALA A 74 -19.05 2.57 0.90
N SER A 75 -18.72 1.28 1.09
CA SER A 75 -17.33 0.87 1.27
C SER A 75 -16.61 0.93 -0.07
N ASN A 76 -15.30 1.16 -0.05
CA ASN A 76 -14.47 0.92 -1.22
C ASN A 76 -14.56 -0.56 -1.60
N ASP A 77 -14.85 -0.84 -2.86
CA ASP A 77 -14.86 -2.20 -3.42
C ASP A 77 -13.44 -2.74 -3.52
N ILE A 78 -12.47 -1.85 -3.69
CA ILE A 78 -11.06 -2.16 -3.85
C ILE A 78 -10.26 -1.20 -2.96
N VAL A 79 -9.25 -1.71 -2.25
CA VAL A 79 -8.26 -0.87 -1.57
C VAL A 79 -6.88 -1.22 -2.09
N VAL A 80 -6.10 -0.20 -2.46
CA VAL A 80 -4.71 -0.36 -2.92
C VAL A 80 -3.74 0.21 -1.91
N LEU A 81 -2.59 -0.43 -1.81
CA LEU A 81 -1.50 -0.05 -0.92
C LEU A 81 -0.17 -0.28 -1.64
N ALA A 82 0.64 0.78 -1.76
CA ALA A 82 2.05 0.64 -2.07
C ALA A 82 2.81 0.32 -0.77
N MET A 83 3.39 -0.87 -0.69
CA MET A 83 4.09 -1.35 0.49
C MET A 83 5.60 -1.29 0.28
N HIS A 84 6.27 -0.50 1.10
CA HIS A 84 7.73 -0.46 1.14
C HIS A 84 8.25 -1.52 2.13
N VAL A 85 9.10 -2.41 1.64
CA VAL A 85 9.69 -3.50 2.41
C VAL A 85 11.22 -3.42 2.38
N ASP A 86 11.85 -3.88 3.47
CA ASP A 86 13.32 -3.96 3.61
C ASP A 86 14.08 -2.61 3.43
N GLY A 87 13.36 -1.49 3.44
CA GLY A 87 13.93 -0.17 3.24
C GLY A 87 14.46 0.11 1.82
N ASN A 88 14.17 -0.76 0.84
CA ASN A 88 14.73 -0.65 -0.51
C ASN A 88 13.82 -1.15 -1.65
N HIS A 89 12.66 -1.72 -1.37
CA HIS A 89 11.85 -2.38 -2.39
C HIS A 89 10.36 -2.07 -2.20
N TRP A 90 9.67 -1.82 -3.31
CA TRP A 90 8.24 -1.55 -3.34
C TRP A 90 7.46 -2.73 -3.89
N CYS A 91 6.34 -3.02 -3.25
CA CYS A 91 5.35 -4.00 -3.68
C CYS A 91 3.98 -3.34 -3.77
N GLY A 92 3.15 -3.79 -4.71
CA GLY A 92 1.75 -3.39 -4.80
C GLY A 92 0.85 -4.39 -4.07
N ILE A 93 -0.08 -3.91 -3.26
CA ILE A 93 -1.09 -4.73 -2.59
C ILE A 93 -2.48 -4.27 -3.01
N VAL A 94 -3.33 -5.22 -3.36
CA VAL A 94 -4.74 -4.97 -3.71
C VAL A 94 -5.63 -5.82 -2.82
N PHE A 95 -6.47 -5.16 -2.02
CA PHE A 95 -7.61 -5.78 -1.35
C PHE A 95 -8.83 -5.65 -2.26
N ASP A 96 -9.41 -6.76 -2.66
CA ASP A 96 -10.66 -6.81 -3.42
C ASP A 96 -11.78 -7.29 -2.49
N PHE A 97 -12.79 -6.45 -2.27
CA PHE A 97 -13.94 -6.70 -1.41
C PHE A 97 -15.21 -7.04 -2.19
N ARG A 98 -15.16 -7.08 -3.52
CA ARG A 98 -16.33 -7.33 -4.37
C ARG A 98 -16.92 -8.72 -4.09
N VAL A 99 -18.25 -8.78 -4.16
CA VAL A 99 -19.06 -9.93 -3.74
C VAL A 99 -18.71 -11.14 -4.63
N ASP A 100 -18.29 -12.24 -3.98
CA ASP A 100 -18.05 -13.60 -4.49
C ASP A 100 -16.63 -14.12 -4.17
N PHE A 101 -15.59 -13.28 -4.26
CA PHE A 101 -14.21 -13.70 -3.95
C PHE A 101 -13.37 -12.56 -3.38
N LYS A 102 -13.49 -12.35 -2.07
CA LYS A 102 -12.62 -11.39 -1.37
C LYS A 102 -11.18 -11.89 -1.43
N SER A 103 -10.26 -11.06 -1.91
CA SER A 103 -8.87 -11.49 -2.07
C SER A 103 -7.87 -10.39 -1.79
N ILE A 104 -6.70 -10.79 -1.28
CA ILE A 104 -5.54 -9.94 -1.15
C ILE A 104 -4.55 -10.38 -2.22
N THR A 105 -4.26 -9.51 -3.17
CA THR A 105 -3.27 -9.78 -4.22
C THR A 105 -2.00 -9.00 -3.92
N ILE A 106 -0.89 -9.71 -3.83
CA ILE A 106 0.46 -9.13 -3.69
C ILE A 106 1.11 -9.13 -5.06
N PHE A 107 1.68 -7.99 -5.45
CA PHE A 107 2.50 -7.81 -6.63
C PHE A 107 3.91 -7.41 -6.19
N ASP A 108 4.87 -8.32 -6.36
CA ASP A 108 6.30 -8.02 -6.25
C ASP A 108 6.89 -7.93 -7.67
N PRO A 109 7.22 -6.73 -8.16
CA PRO A 109 7.75 -6.57 -9.51
C PRO A 109 9.11 -7.23 -9.70
N LEU A 110 9.95 -7.35 -8.66
CA LEU A 110 11.26 -7.99 -8.74
C LEU A 110 11.16 -9.52 -8.75
N GLN A 111 10.13 -10.06 -8.10
CA GLN A 111 9.91 -11.49 -7.88
C GLN A 111 11.18 -12.15 -7.36
N ALA A 112 11.66 -11.67 -6.21
CA ALA A 112 12.94 -12.09 -5.66
C ALA A 112 12.96 -13.60 -5.34
N GLY A 113 14.15 -14.20 -5.44
CA GLY A 113 14.34 -15.62 -5.18
C GLY A 113 13.81 -16.03 -3.80
N LYS A 114 13.22 -17.23 -3.73
CA LYS A 114 12.56 -17.77 -2.53
C LYS A 114 11.40 -16.91 -2.02
N SER A 115 10.75 -16.13 -2.88
CA SER A 115 9.59 -15.32 -2.52
C SER A 115 9.86 -14.25 -1.44
N LYS A 116 11.12 -13.82 -1.25
CA LYS A 116 11.54 -12.93 -0.15
C LYS A 116 10.56 -11.77 0.10
N PHE A 117 10.22 -11.00 -0.94
CA PHE A 117 9.40 -9.80 -0.76
C PHE A 117 7.90 -10.11 -0.64
N TYR A 118 7.43 -11.21 -1.23
CA TYR A 118 6.09 -11.71 -0.93
C TYR A 118 5.95 -12.05 0.55
N ASP A 119 6.91 -12.80 1.10
CA ASP A 119 6.85 -13.25 2.50
C ASP A 119 6.94 -12.06 3.47
N MET A 120 7.75 -11.04 3.14
CA MET A 120 7.79 -9.79 3.92
C MET A 120 6.45 -9.03 3.88
N CYS A 121 5.79 -8.98 2.72
CA CYS A 121 4.46 -8.37 2.60
C CYS A 121 3.43 -9.15 3.42
N GLU A 122 3.42 -10.48 3.31
CA GLU A 122 2.52 -11.36 4.08
C GLU A 122 2.66 -11.15 5.58
N ASN A 123 3.89 -11.12 6.11
CA ASN A 123 4.13 -10.87 7.53
C ASN A 123 3.58 -9.50 7.98
N MET A 124 3.77 -8.45 7.17
CA MET A 124 3.23 -7.11 7.50
C MET A 124 1.70 -7.07 7.40
N LEU A 125 1.12 -7.79 6.43
CA LEU A 125 -0.33 -7.89 6.28
C LEU A 125 -0.98 -8.66 7.43
N GLN A 126 -0.35 -9.74 7.89
CA GLN A 126 -0.80 -10.49 9.06
C GLN A 126 -0.75 -9.63 10.32
N ASP A 127 0.36 -8.91 10.55
CA ASP A 127 0.49 -8.02 11.72
C ASP A 127 -0.58 -6.90 11.73
N LEU A 128 -0.83 -6.25 10.59
CA LEU A 128 -1.71 -5.09 10.51
C LEU A 128 -3.19 -5.44 10.31
N PHE A 129 -3.49 -6.55 9.62
CA PHE A 129 -4.84 -6.83 9.12
C PHE A 129 -5.32 -8.25 9.42
N GLU A 130 -4.80 -8.92 10.46
CA GLU A 130 -5.12 -10.29 10.89
C GLU A 130 -6.56 -10.75 10.58
N GLU A 131 -7.59 -10.05 11.07
CA GLU A 131 -9.01 -10.39 10.86
C GLU A 131 -9.42 -10.40 9.36
N LYS A 132 -8.90 -9.45 8.56
CA LYS A 132 -9.15 -9.40 7.11
C LYS A 132 -8.31 -10.45 6.38
N TYR A 133 -7.09 -10.71 6.84
CA TYR A 133 -6.20 -11.70 6.25
C TYR A 133 -6.81 -13.11 6.29
N ASP A 134 -7.44 -13.47 7.40
CA ASP A 134 -8.04 -14.80 7.59
C ASP A 134 -9.32 -15.03 6.77
N THR A 135 -10.00 -13.96 6.37
CA THR A 135 -11.29 -14.01 5.66
C THR A 135 -11.15 -13.82 4.15
N MET A 136 -9.94 -13.62 3.64
CA MET A 136 -9.66 -13.30 2.24
C MET A 136 -8.70 -14.30 1.62
N GLN A 137 -8.87 -14.59 0.32
CA GLN A 137 -7.94 -15.44 -0.42
C GLN A 137 -6.66 -14.65 -0.75
N LEU A 138 -5.51 -15.12 -0.29
CA LEU A 138 -4.21 -14.57 -0.68
C LEU A 138 -3.81 -15.04 -2.09
N LYS A 139 -3.33 -14.11 -2.93
CA LYS A 139 -2.83 -14.35 -4.28
C LYS A 139 -1.47 -13.66 -4.48
N LYS A 140 -0.57 -14.32 -5.20
CA LYS A 140 0.71 -13.74 -5.68
C LYS A 140 0.58 -13.53 -7.18
N GLU A 141 0.69 -12.28 -7.65
CA GLU A 141 0.68 -11.95 -9.07
C GLU A 141 2.09 -12.06 -9.65
N THR A 142 2.33 -13.04 -10.52
CA THR A 142 3.66 -13.39 -11.04
C THR A 142 3.83 -13.14 -12.54
N LYS A 143 2.79 -12.66 -13.23
CA LYS A 143 2.81 -12.46 -14.68
C LYS A 143 3.75 -11.35 -15.11
N TYR A 144 3.84 -10.28 -14.32
CA TYR A 144 4.62 -9.09 -14.67
C TYR A 144 5.87 -8.99 -13.79
N ARG A 145 7.01 -8.75 -14.43
CA ARG A 145 8.30 -8.60 -13.77
C ARG A 145 8.99 -7.36 -14.28
N GLN A 146 9.59 -6.60 -13.38
CA GLN A 146 10.42 -5.45 -13.75
C GLN A 146 11.62 -5.89 -14.60
N PRO A 147 12.03 -5.08 -15.58
CA PRO A 147 13.13 -5.41 -16.47
C PRO A 147 14.52 -5.20 -15.83
N ASP A 148 14.59 -4.44 -14.73
CA ASP A 148 15.86 -4.05 -14.08
C ASP A 148 15.77 -4.06 -12.55
N VAL A 149 16.70 -3.39 -11.87
CA VAL A 149 16.80 -3.36 -10.41
C VAL A 149 16.20 -2.10 -9.77
N ALA A 150 15.54 -1.23 -10.55
CA ALA A 150 15.11 0.10 -10.09
C ALA A 150 13.62 0.41 -10.35
N ASN A 151 12.93 -0.34 -11.21
CA ASN A 151 11.51 -0.10 -11.55
C ASN A 151 10.52 -0.83 -10.63
N CYS A 152 10.75 -0.83 -9.31
CA CYS A 152 9.83 -1.46 -8.37
C CYS A 152 8.68 -0.54 -7.92
N GLY A 153 8.84 0.78 -8.07
CA GLY A 153 7.84 1.80 -7.72
C GLY A 153 6.75 1.99 -8.76
#